data_AF-A0A3B9A6C5-F1
#
_entry.id   AF-A0A3B9A6C5-F1
#
_cell.length_a   1.000
_cell.length_b   1.000
_cell.length_c   1.000
_cell.angle_alpha   90.00
_cell.angle_beta   90.00
_cell.angle_gamma   90.00
#
_symmetry.space_group_name_H-M   'P 1'
#
loop_
_entity.id
_entity.type
_entity.pdbx_description
1 polymer ?
#
loop_
_entity_poly.entity_id
_entity_poly.type
_entity_poly.pdbx_seq_one_letter_code
_entity_poly.pdbx_strand_id
1 'polypeptide(L)' 'MTTFRSLLQPNISRVEVVVTFLALLELVKRRIVAAQQNGLFSDIEVQPATDLNPEIENINWEEDDGEEGMN' A
#
# COMPACT_ATOMS: atom_id res chain seq x y z
N MET A 1 10.38 7.82 -9.06
CA MET A 1 9.15 7.04 -9.31
C MET A 1 9.56 5.74 -10.00
N THR A 2 8.99 4.62 -9.55
CA THR A 2 9.23 3.27 -10.10
C THR A 2 7.91 2.50 -10.16
N THR A 3 7.90 1.27 -10.67
CA THR A 3 6.72 0.40 -10.64
C THR A 3 6.97 -0.85 -9.79
N PHE A 4 5.92 -1.46 -9.24
CA PHE A 4 6.02 -2.76 -8.56
C PHE A 4 6.64 -3.82 -9.47
N ARG A 5 6.26 -3.84 -10.76
CA ARG A 5 6.79 -4.82 -11.73
C ARG A 5 8.30 -4.71 -11.91
N SER A 6 8.87 -3.50 -11.87
CA SER A 6 10.32 -3.31 -11.92
C SER A 6 11.07 -3.73 -10.65
N LEU A 7 10.37 -3.99 -9.54
CA LEU A 7 10.96 -4.56 -8.31
C LEU A 7 11.10 -6.08 -8.41
N LEU A 8 10.43 -6.72 -9.37
CA LEU A 8 10.43 -8.16 -9.57
C LEU A 8 11.58 -8.56 -10.51
N GLN A 9 12.26 -9.66 -10.18
CA GLN A 9 13.28 -10.24 -11.05
C GLN A 9 12.65 -11.07 -12.18
N PRO A 10 13.35 -11.26 -13.31
CA PRO A 10 12.95 -12.26 -14.30
C PRO A 10 12.84 -13.66 -13.68
N ASN A 11 11.85 -14.45 -14.13
CA ASN A 11 11.59 -15.83 -13.65
C ASN A 11 11.21 -15.97 -12.16
N ILE A 12 10.71 -14.90 -11.54
CA ILE A 12 10.22 -14.91 -10.16
C ILE A 12 9.02 -15.86 -9.98
N SER A 13 8.99 -16.60 -8.88
CA SER A 13 7.89 -17.51 -8.54
C SER A 13 6.66 -16.75 -8.04
N ARG A 14 5.47 -17.37 -8.11
CA ARG A 14 4.23 -16.76 -7.58
C ARG A 14 4.32 -16.44 -6.08
N VAL A 15 5.04 -17.27 -5.32
CA VAL A 15 5.25 -17.05 -3.88
C VAL A 15 6.08 -15.80 -3.66
N GLU A 16 7.18 -15.64 -4.40
CA GLU A 16 8.01 -14.44 -4.30
C GLU A 16 7.26 -13.17 -4.72
N VAL A 17 6.42 -13.23 -5.77
CA VAL A 17 5.56 -12.10 -6.14
C VAL A 17 4.66 -11.69 -4.97
N VAL A 18 4.02 -12.66 -4.29
CA VAL A 18 3.17 -12.39 -3.12
C VAL A 18 3.99 -11.81 -1.98
N VAL A 19 5.19 -12.35 -1.69
CA VAL A 19 6.06 -11.84 -0.63
C VAL A 19 6.53 -10.42 -0.92
N THR A 20 6.96 -10.12 -2.15
CA THR A 20 7.34 -8.75 -2.55
C THR A 20 6.16 -7.80 -2.46
N PHE A 21 4.94 -8.26 -2.80
CA PHE A 21 3.74 -7.45 -2.66
C PHE A 21 3.43 -7.15 -1.19
N LEU A 22 3.48 -8.14 -0.31
CA LEU A 22 3.31 -7.95 1.13
C LEU A 22 4.39 -7.03 1.73
N ALA A 23 5.64 -7.14 1.27
CA ALA A 23 6.72 -6.24 1.67
C ALA A 23 6.44 -4.78 1.23
N LEU A 24 5.93 -4.57 0.01
CA LEU A 24 5.49 -3.24 -0.44
C LEU A 24 4.37 -2.69 0.45
N LEU A 25 3.38 -3.52 0.80
CA LEU A 25 2.28 -3.11 1.69
C LEU A 25 2.78 -2.72 3.08
N GLU A 26 3.77 -3.44 3.62
CA GLU A 26 4.39 -3.09 4.91
C GLU A 26 5.13 -1.74 4.82
N LEU A 27 5.81 -1.44 3.71
CA LEU A 27 6.45 -0.14 3.49
C LEU A 27 5.44 1.01 3.37
N VAL A 28 4.30 0.76 2.71
CA VAL A 28 3.18 1.72 2.64
C VAL A 28 2.60 1.95 4.03
N LYS A 29 2.36 0.88 4.80
CA LYS A 29 1.85 0.96 6.18
C LYS A 29 2.76 1.80 7.10
N ARG A 30 4.08 1.70 6.91
CA ARG A 30 5.09 2.48 7.65
C ARG A 30 5.34 3.88 7.09
N ARG A 31 4.64 4.28 6.02
CA ARG A 31 4.84 5.56 5.31
C ARG A 31 6.28 5.79 4.88
N ILE A 32 6.94 4.72 4.44
CA ILE A 32 8.27 4.83 3.83
C ILE A 32 8.11 5.10 2.33
N VAL A 33 7.02 4.60 1.72
CA VAL A 33 6.68 4.80 0.30
C VAL A 33 5.19 5.10 0.14
N ALA A 34 4.85 5.85 -0.91
CA ALA A 34 3.50 5.95 -1.45
C ALA A 34 3.34 4.99 -2.64
N ALA A 35 2.15 4.41 -2.81
CA ALA A 35 1.82 3.57 -3.95
C ALA A 35 0.46 3.96 -4.56
N GLN A 36 0.37 4.00 -5.90
CA GLN A 36 -0.84 4.35 -6.64
C GLN A 36 -1.16 3.26 -7.69
N GLN A 37 -2.44 2.91 -7.83
CA GLN A 37 -2.94 1.99 -8.85
C GLN A 37 -4.19 2.60 -9.50
N ASN A 38 -4.15 2.82 -10.81
CA ASN A 38 -5.21 3.55 -11.54
C ASN A 38 -6.40 2.67 -11.95
N GLY A 39 -6.38 1.38 -11.65
CA GLY A 39 -7.46 0.45 -11.90
C GLY A 39 -7.10 -0.98 -11.50
N LEU A 40 -8.09 -1.88 -11.49
CA LEU A 40 -7.84 -3.28 -11.12
C LEU A 40 -6.79 -3.90 -12.04
N PHE A 41 -5.77 -4.52 -11.44
CA PHE A 41 -4.64 -5.16 -12.12
C PHE A 41 -3.81 -4.24 -13.03
N SER A 42 -3.99 -2.91 -12.94
CA SER A 42 -3.05 -1.97 -13.56
C SER A 42 -1.71 -2.03 -12.85
N ASP A 43 -0.68 -1.42 -13.46
CA ASP A 43 0.59 -1.25 -12.77
C ASP A 43 0.42 -0.46 -11.48
N ILE A 44 1.27 -0.78 -10.51
CA ILE A 44 1.37 -0.09 -9.22
C ILE A 44 2.59 0.80 -9.29
N GLU A 45 2.37 2.10 -9.27
CA GLU A 45 3.41 3.13 -9.23
C GLU A 45 3.86 3.33 -7.78
N VAL A 46 5.16 3.42 -7.55
CA VAL A 46 5.78 3.51 -6.22
C VAL A 46 6.75 4.69 -6.16
N GLN A 47 6.67 5.48 -5.10
CA GLN A 47 7.57 6.62 -4.86
C GLN A 47 7.90 6.77 -3.35
N PRO A 48 9.06 7.34 -2.99
CA PRO A 48 9.38 7.63 -1.58
C PRO A 48 8.32 8.51 -0.93
N ALA A 49 8.05 8.26 0.35
CA ALA A 49 7.07 9.01 1.14
C ALA A 49 7.60 10.34 1.70
N THR A 50 8.83 10.76 1.37
CA THR A 50 9.37 12.08 1.78
C THR A 50 8.47 13.26 1.34
N ASP A 51 7.51 13.01 0.44
CA ASP A 51 6.47 13.96 0.03
C ASP A 51 5.10 13.77 0.73
N LEU A 52 4.98 12.92 1.76
CA LEU A 52 3.73 12.66 2.48
C LEU A 52 3.65 13.43 3.80
N ASN A 53 2.68 14.32 3.89
CA ASN A 53 2.29 15.11 5.05
C ASN A 53 2.12 14.22 6.32
N PRO A 54 2.73 14.54 7.48
CA PRO A 54 2.64 13.75 8.71
C PRO A 54 1.22 13.57 9.28
N GLU A 55 0.21 14.27 8.75
CA GLU A 55 -1.17 14.24 9.27
C GLU A 55 -1.92 12.92 9.03
N ILE A 56 -1.45 12.04 8.13
CA ILE A 56 -2.13 10.75 7.89
C ILE A 56 -2.02 9.84 9.15
N GLU A 57 -1.14 10.15 10.12
CA GLU A 57 -0.71 9.25 11.23
C GLU A 57 -1.77 8.99 12.29
N ASN A 58 -2.85 9.76 12.24
CA ASN A 58 -3.88 9.77 13.28
C ASN A 58 -5.24 9.24 12.80
N ILE A 59 -5.31 8.51 11.67
CA ILE A 59 -6.56 7.85 11.30
C ILE A 59 -6.67 6.55 12.09
N ASN A 60 -7.47 6.58 13.16
CA ASN A 60 -7.85 5.40 13.92
C ASN A 60 -8.83 4.56 13.09
N TRP A 61 -8.35 3.47 12.49
CA TRP A 61 -9.15 2.58 11.64
C TRP A 61 -10.03 1.59 12.43
N GLU A 62 -10.18 1.80 13.74
CA GLU A 62 -10.96 0.96 14.65
C GLU A 62 -12.25 1.64 15.16
N GLU A 63 -12.70 2.74 14.53
CA GLU A 63 -13.98 3.40 14.88
C GLU A 63 -14.88 3.53 13.63
N ASP A 64 -15.35 2.39 13.11
CA ASP A 64 -16.58 2.35 12.31
C ASP A 64 -17.21 0.96 12.38
N ASP A 65 -17.48 0.50 13.60
CA ASP A 65 -18.52 -0.48 13.89
C ASP A 65 -19.81 0.30 14.20
N GLY A 66 -20.55 0.59 13.13
CA GLY A 66 -21.84 1.24 13.20
C GLY A 66 -22.77 0.59 14.22
N GLU A 67 -23.09 1.31 15.28
CA GLU A 67 -24.27 1.04 16.10
C GLU A 67 -25.45 1.87 15.56
N GLU A 68 -26.22 1.24 14.66
CA GLU A 68 -27.66 1.51 14.57
C GLU A 68 -28.31 1.14 15.92
N GLY A 69 -28.85 2.09 16.67
CA GLY A 69 -29.48 1.73 17.94
C GLY A 69 -30.04 2.87 18.81
N MET A 70 -31.21 3.36 18.44
CA MET A 70 -32.29 3.87 19.32
C MET A 70 -31.93 4.92 20.39
N ASN A 71 -32.30 6.18 20.13
CA ASN A 71 -33.46 6.81 20.79
C ASN A 71 -33.91 8.09 20.07
#